data_AF-A0A836GSY5-F1
#
_entry.id   AF-A0A836GSY5-F1
#
_cell.length_a   1.000
_cell.length_b   1.000
_cell.length_c   1.000
_cell.angle_alpha   90.00
_cell.angle_beta   90.00
_cell.angle_gamma   90.00
#
_symmetry.space_group_name_H-M   'P 1'
#
loop_
_entity.id
_entity.type
_entity.pdbx_description
1 polymer ?
#
loop_
_entity_poly.entity_id
_entity_poly.type
_entity_poly.pdbx_seq_one_letter_code
_entity_poly.pdbx_strand_id
1 'polypeptide(L)'
;MPSYESRHMLRVLDSPQTLAKSFIAYCKRHHVTTRGWCRIGYVRRSPPLNAKAHPDNCLLRGLIANKDIAKDENVVMMPVTACLHPGAAFRCEPFWKLLAPEVQSALSDVACAYNSRIADRSLIRHNQLLLALYMTYLVLLRNCNAAQLSATPGGDAIEYINFMPRNEGNFEQFAAHLAGWLDAPEICRSAQASLASHFQLTQAEVRPVIIYALCMIYSRMVPVDHRACLQFALESTPLARAWDDVEATAAPAALPPPSSAESTGGGCCGSVQSEGVSTSLVRDPISFLCPVIDMCNHSDRENVAVMVPHRDKPSMTGPVICLRTLRPVAKGEELTMTYGAAPHELKLIWGMQDILQ
;
A
#
# COMPACT_ATOMS: atom_id res chain seq x y z
N MET A 1 -5.84 24.71 -17.99
CA MET A 1 -5.04 23.53 -18.40
C MET A 1 -3.57 23.81 -18.14
N PRO A 2 -2.88 23.01 -17.33
CA PRO A 2 -1.44 22.83 -17.47
C PRO A 2 -1.15 21.33 -17.63
N SER A 3 -1.33 20.76 -18.82
CA SER A 3 -1.37 19.29 -18.98
C SER A 3 -0.06 18.64 -19.46
N TYR A 4 0.84 19.38 -20.14
CA TYR A 4 2.03 18.76 -20.73
C TYR A 4 3.31 18.93 -19.90
N GLU A 5 3.55 20.15 -19.38
CA GLU A 5 4.76 20.49 -18.62
C GLU A 5 4.71 20.00 -17.16
N SER A 6 3.52 19.96 -16.55
CA SER A 6 3.38 19.64 -15.12
C SER A 6 3.67 18.18 -14.76
N ARG A 7 3.54 17.23 -15.71
CA ARG A 7 3.70 15.79 -15.46
C ARG A 7 4.97 15.19 -16.07
N HIS A 8 5.91 16.01 -16.55
CA HIS A 8 7.08 15.51 -17.26
C HIS A 8 7.91 14.52 -16.42
N MET A 9 8.03 14.76 -15.11
CA MET A 9 8.72 13.87 -14.17
C MET A 9 8.08 12.49 -13.99
N LEU A 10 6.78 12.36 -14.31
CA LEU A 10 6.05 11.09 -14.19
C LEU A 10 6.18 10.20 -15.43
N ARG A 11 6.75 10.73 -16.53
CA ARG A 11 6.91 9.98 -17.77
C ARG A 11 7.85 8.80 -17.55
N VAL A 12 7.48 7.68 -18.15
CA VAL A 12 8.29 6.47 -18.23
C VAL A 12 8.29 6.09 -19.70
N LEU A 13 9.46 6.18 -20.32
CA LEU A 13 9.60 5.99 -21.78
C LEU A 13 9.85 4.52 -22.15
N ASP A 14 10.11 3.67 -21.16
CA ASP A 14 10.29 2.24 -21.34
C ASP A 14 9.01 1.57 -21.85
N SER A 15 9.18 0.60 -22.74
CA SER A 15 8.07 -0.21 -23.22
C SER A 15 7.44 -1.04 -22.09
N PRO A 16 6.16 -1.42 -22.19
CA PRO A 16 5.51 -2.29 -21.21
C PRO A 16 6.29 -3.60 -20.94
N GLN A 17 6.95 -4.16 -21.96
CA GLN A 17 7.76 -5.37 -21.83
C GLN A 17 9.03 -5.12 -21.03
N THR A 18 9.70 -3.98 -21.23
CA THR A 18 10.87 -3.59 -20.43
C THR A 18 10.48 -3.38 -18.98
N LEU A 19 9.38 -2.66 -18.73
CA LEU A 19 8.86 -2.42 -17.38
C LEU A 19 8.48 -3.72 -16.66
N ALA A 20 7.81 -4.65 -17.34
CA ALA A 20 7.49 -5.95 -16.78
C ALA A 20 8.75 -6.77 -16.43
N LYS A 21 9.78 -6.73 -17.29
CA LYS A 21 11.06 -7.42 -17.01
C LYS A 21 11.77 -6.84 -15.79
N SER A 22 11.85 -5.52 -15.68
CA SER A 22 12.45 -4.86 -14.52
C SER A 22 11.66 -5.18 -13.24
N PHE A 23 10.33 -5.06 -13.27
CA PHE A 23 9.49 -5.44 -12.14
C PHE A 23 9.68 -6.90 -11.70
N ILE A 24 9.77 -7.84 -12.65
CA ILE A 24 10.05 -9.25 -12.35
C ILE A 24 11.45 -9.40 -11.73
N ALA A 25 12.45 -8.66 -12.21
CA ALA A 25 13.81 -8.68 -11.65
C ALA A 25 13.82 -8.15 -10.21
N TYR A 26 13.15 -7.03 -9.95
CA TYR A 26 12.92 -6.51 -8.59
C TYR A 26 12.28 -7.57 -7.68
N CYS A 27 11.15 -8.15 -8.09
CA CYS A 27 10.46 -9.20 -7.32
C CYS A 27 11.39 -10.39 -7.00
N LYS A 28 12.23 -10.82 -7.95
CA LYS A 28 13.20 -11.91 -7.74
C LYS A 28 14.31 -11.53 -6.76
N ARG A 29 14.89 -10.34 -6.88
CA ARG A 29 15.93 -9.83 -5.96
C ARG A 29 15.41 -9.73 -4.52
N HIS A 30 14.13 -9.38 -4.37
CA HIS A 30 13.46 -9.26 -3.08
C HIS A 30 12.73 -10.53 -2.62
N HIS A 31 12.99 -11.68 -3.26
CA HIS A 31 12.47 -12.99 -2.86
C HIS A 31 10.92 -13.11 -2.86
N VAL A 32 10.23 -12.31 -3.69
CA VAL A 32 8.79 -12.46 -3.92
C VAL A 32 8.54 -13.75 -4.69
N THR A 33 7.68 -14.61 -4.15
CA THR A 33 7.44 -15.96 -4.67
C THR A 33 5.97 -16.15 -5.04
N THR A 34 5.68 -16.46 -6.31
CA THR A 34 4.31 -16.81 -6.77
C THR A 34 4.14 -18.29 -7.12
N ARG A 35 5.23 -19.08 -7.18
CA ARG A 35 5.28 -20.50 -7.58
C ARG A 35 4.50 -20.84 -8.87
N GLY A 36 4.36 -19.87 -9.77
CA GLY A 36 3.60 -20.01 -11.01
C GLY A 36 2.08 -20.18 -10.81
N TRP A 37 1.55 -19.97 -9.60
CA TRP A 37 0.11 -20.06 -9.31
C TRP A 37 -0.69 -18.96 -10.00
N CYS A 38 -0.12 -17.75 -10.11
CA CYS A 38 -0.77 -16.61 -10.72
C CYS A 38 0.13 -15.89 -11.73
N ARG A 39 -0.50 -15.06 -12.56
CA ARG A 39 0.16 -14.08 -13.43
C ARG A 39 -0.54 -12.73 -13.30
N ILE A 40 0.18 -11.66 -13.58
CA ILE A 40 -0.42 -10.34 -13.79
C ILE A 40 -0.96 -10.31 -15.22
N GLY A 41 -2.24 -10.02 -15.37
CA GLY A 41 -2.90 -9.91 -16.66
C GLY A 41 -3.94 -8.79 -16.66
N TYR A 42 -4.74 -8.74 -17.72
CA TYR A 42 -5.88 -7.83 -17.81
C TYR A 42 -7.18 -8.63 -17.66
N VAL A 43 -8.08 -8.11 -16.84
CA VAL A 43 -9.42 -8.64 -16.65
C VAL A 43 -10.42 -7.64 -17.22
N ARG A 44 -11.40 -8.15 -17.96
CA ARG A 44 -12.44 -7.34 -18.57
C ARG A 44 -13.51 -7.03 -17.53
N ARG A 45 -13.80 -5.75 -17.34
CA ARG A 45 -14.95 -5.26 -16.56
C ARG A 45 -16.10 -4.93 -17.50
N SER A 46 -17.31 -4.97 -16.99
CA SER A 46 -18.47 -4.45 -17.73
C SER A 46 -18.39 -2.93 -17.76
N PRO A 47 -18.64 -2.27 -18.91
CA PRO A 47 -18.81 -0.83 -18.92
C PRO A 47 -20.01 -0.44 -18.03
N PRO A 48 -19.99 0.73 -17.38
CA PRO A 48 -21.16 1.25 -16.69
C PRO A 48 -22.36 1.26 -17.64
N LEU A 49 -23.53 0.83 -17.16
CA LEU A 49 -24.80 1.01 -17.87
C LEU A 49 -24.91 2.50 -18.22
N ASN A 50 -24.95 2.83 -19.52
CA ASN A 50 -25.01 4.18 -20.12
C ASN A 50 -23.69 4.87 -20.52
N ALA A 51 -22.52 4.25 -20.32
CA ALA A 51 -21.26 4.82 -20.84
C ALA A 51 -20.97 4.34 -22.27
N LYS A 52 -20.79 5.27 -23.22
CA LYS A 52 -20.11 5.00 -24.51
C LYS A 52 -18.61 4.78 -24.26
N ALA A 53 -18.26 3.69 -23.58
CA ALA A 53 -16.87 3.37 -23.26
C ALA A 53 -16.22 2.60 -24.42
N HIS A 54 -15.01 3.00 -24.81
CA HIS A 54 -14.20 2.20 -25.73
C HIS A 54 -13.89 0.84 -25.06
N PRO A 55 -13.90 -0.29 -25.78
CA PRO A 55 -13.69 -1.63 -25.20
C PRO A 55 -12.42 -1.78 -24.36
N ASP A 56 -11.38 -1.01 -24.67
CA ASP A 56 -10.08 -1.02 -23.98
C ASP A 56 -10.12 -0.28 -22.63
N ASN A 57 -11.08 0.64 -22.45
CA ASN A 57 -11.26 1.38 -21.19
C ASN A 57 -11.83 0.50 -20.07
N CYS A 58 -12.21 -0.74 -20.39
CA CYS A 58 -12.76 -1.70 -19.44
C CYS A 58 -11.75 -2.79 -19.04
N LEU A 59 -10.49 -2.68 -19.46
CA LEU A 59 -9.44 -3.63 -19.06
C LEU A 59 -8.73 -3.12 -17.80
N LEU A 60 -8.88 -3.86 -16.71
CA LEU A 60 -8.19 -3.59 -15.45
C LEU A 60 -7.05 -4.60 -15.26
N ARG A 61 -5.89 -4.14 -14.82
CA ARG A 61 -4.80 -5.06 -14.46
C ARG A 61 -5.22 -5.85 -13.22
N GLY A 62 -4.99 -7.15 -13.21
CA GLY A 62 -5.39 -8.03 -12.13
C GLY A 62 -4.48 -9.24 -11.99
N LEU A 63 -4.60 -9.97 -10.87
CA LEU A 63 -4.00 -11.28 -10.71
C LEU A 63 -4.94 -12.37 -11.24
N ILE A 64 -4.41 -13.25 -12.08
CA ILE A 64 -5.17 -14.33 -12.73
C ILE A 64 -4.52 -15.66 -12.38
N ALA A 65 -5.31 -16.64 -11.98
CA ALA A 65 -4.86 -18.00 -11.72
C ALA A 65 -4.34 -18.67 -13.01
N ASN A 66 -3.13 -19.23 -12.98
CA ASN A 66 -2.53 -19.94 -14.11
C ASN A 66 -2.97 -21.40 -14.22
N LYS A 67 -3.43 -21.96 -13.10
CA LYS A 67 -3.89 -23.34 -12.91
C LYS A 67 -4.94 -23.34 -11.81
N ASP A 68 -5.64 -24.46 -11.66
CA ASP A 68 -6.53 -24.65 -10.52
C ASP A 68 -5.71 -24.59 -9.23
N ILE A 69 -6.25 -23.89 -8.24
CA ILE A 69 -5.63 -23.65 -6.94
C ILE A 69 -6.58 -24.20 -5.89
N ALA A 70 -6.08 -25.05 -5.00
CA ALA A 70 -6.87 -25.53 -3.87
C ALA A 70 -7.17 -24.38 -2.90
N LYS A 71 -8.14 -24.61 -2.01
CA LYS A 71 -8.34 -23.75 -0.83
C LYS A 71 -7.06 -23.78 0.03
N ASP A 72 -6.82 -22.70 0.77
CA ASP A 72 -5.76 -22.62 1.78
C ASP A 72 -4.32 -22.63 1.23
N GLU A 73 -4.17 -22.32 -0.06
CA GLU A 73 -2.89 -22.26 -0.74
C GLU A 73 -2.32 -20.84 -0.72
N ASN A 74 -1.03 -20.71 -0.38
CA ASN A 74 -0.31 -19.45 -0.45
C ASN A 74 0.11 -19.19 -1.90
N VAL A 75 -0.68 -18.38 -2.61
CA VAL A 75 -0.49 -18.02 -4.02
C VAL A 75 0.73 -17.12 -4.19
N VAL A 76 0.85 -16.11 -3.34
CA VAL A 76 1.98 -15.18 -3.30
C VAL A 76 2.53 -15.17 -1.89
N MET A 77 3.86 -15.24 -1.77
CA MET A 77 4.58 -15.06 -0.50
C MET A 77 5.60 -13.97 -0.70
N MET A 78 5.57 -12.98 0.18
CA MET A 78 6.39 -11.78 0.06
C MET A 78 6.97 -11.41 1.43
N PRO A 79 8.31 -11.38 1.59
CA PRO A 79 8.90 -10.87 2.82
C PRO A 79 8.66 -9.37 2.98
N VAL A 80 8.62 -8.86 4.22
CA VAL A 80 8.46 -7.42 4.48
C VAL A 80 9.53 -6.59 3.78
N THR A 81 10.74 -7.12 3.61
CA THR A 81 11.83 -6.43 2.90
C THR A 81 11.54 -6.13 1.43
N ALA A 82 10.59 -6.84 0.81
CA ALA A 82 10.17 -6.59 -0.58
C ALA A 82 9.17 -5.43 -0.69
N CYS A 83 8.52 -5.08 0.42
CA CYS A 83 7.49 -4.04 0.46
C CYS A 83 8.11 -2.66 0.44
N LEU A 84 7.36 -1.70 -0.09
CA LEU A 84 7.65 -0.29 0.08
C LEU A 84 6.76 0.26 1.21
N HIS A 85 7.40 0.76 2.26
CA HIS A 85 6.72 1.17 3.51
C HIS A 85 7.52 2.31 4.20
N PRO A 86 6.96 3.02 5.19
CA PRO A 86 7.60 4.19 5.82
C PRO A 86 8.99 3.92 6.41
N GLY A 87 9.22 2.72 6.94
CA GLY A 87 10.54 2.32 7.46
C GLY A 87 11.65 2.32 6.40
N ALA A 88 11.33 2.03 5.13
CA ALA A 88 12.30 2.15 4.04
C ALA A 88 12.73 3.61 3.81
N ALA A 89 11.80 4.56 3.97
CA ALA A 89 12.09 5.98 3.87
C ALA A 89 13.03 6.45 5.00
N PHE A 90 12.76 6.07 6.26
CA PHE A 90 13.64 6.40 7.40
C PHE A 90 15.06 5.86 7.24
N ARG A 91 15.22 4.66 6.68
CA ARG A 91 16.54 4.03 6.50
C ARG A 91 17.33 4.62 5.32
N CYS A 92 16.69 5.39 4.45
CA CYS A 92 17.38 6.08 3.37
C CYS A 92 17.96 7.40 3.90
N GLU A 93 19.17 7.35 4.45
CA GLU A 93 19.84 8.51 5.04
C GLU A 93 19.96 9.73 4.10
N PRO A 94 20.31 9.57 2.80
CA PRO A 94 20.35 10.71 1.86
C PRO A 94 18.98 11.38 1.69
N PHE A 95 17.90 10.59 1.68
CA PHE A 95 16.54 11.11 1.66
C PHE A 95 16.20 11.80 2.96
N TRP A 96 16.47 11.19 4.12
CA TRP A 96 16.08 11.74 5.40
C TRP A 96 16.77 13.08 5.68
N LYS A 97 18.07 13.17 5.39
CA LYS A 97 18.89 14.37 5.61
C LYS A 97 18.50 15.58 4.74
N LEU A 98 17.82 15.37 3.62
CA LEU A 98 17.41 16.50 2.76
C LEU A 98 16.20 17.25 3.32
N LEU A 99 15.37 16.59 4.14
CA LEU A 99 14.16 17.19 4.68
C LEU A 99 14.50 18.26 5.72
N ALA A 100 13.74 19.35 5.74
CA ALA A 100 13.91 20.38 6.76
C ALA A 100 13.69 19.82 8.18
N PRO A 101 14.38 20.35 9.22
CA PRO A 101 14.31 19.82 10.59
C PRO A 101 12.89 19.73 11.16
N GLU A 102 12.02 20.69 10.86
CA GLU A 102 10.63 20.68 11.28
C GLU A 102 9.82 19.54 10.65
N VAL A 103 10.14 19.17 9.40
CA VAL A 103 9.52 18.02 8.72
C VAL A 103 10.03 16.73 9.34
N GLN A 104 11.34 16.62 9.59
CA GLN A 104 11.92 15.46 10.26
C GLN A 104 11.31 15.24 11.65
N SER A 105 11.16 16.32 12.42
CA SER A 105 10.55 16.28 13.76
C SER A 105 9.11 15.77 13.69
N ALA A 106 8.28 16.33 12.81
CA ALA A 106 6.87 15.94 12.72
C ALA A 106 6.66 14.52 12.17
N LEU A 107 7.53 14.05 11.27
CA LEU A 107 7.45 12.68 10.74
C LEU A 107 8.06 11.63 11.67
N SER A 108 8.93 12.02 12.60
CA SER A 108 9.49 11.15 13.65
C SER A 108 8.60 11.03 14.88
N ASP A 109 7.53 11.81 14.97
CA ASP A 109 6.57 11.74 16.06
C ASP A 109 5.81 10.40 16.03
N VAL A 110 5.42 9.89 17.22
CA VAL A 110 4.67 8.64 17.36
C VAL A 110 3.36 8.64 16.57
N ALA A 111 2.77 9.82 16.35
CA ALA A 111 1.59 10.01 15.52
C ALA A 111 1.80 9.50 14.08
N CYS A 112 3.04 9.41 13.60
CA CYS A 112 3.39 8.77 12.33
C CYS A 112 3.17 7.26 12.35
N ALA A 113 3.57 6.57 13.42
CA ALA A 113 3.33 5.15 13.60
C ALA A 113 1.84 4.83 13.76
N TYR A 114 1.08 5.70 14.42
CA TYR A 114 -0.36 5.51 14.68
C TYR A 114 -1.27 5.96 13.54
N ASN A 115 -0.71 6.12 12.33
CA ASN A 115 -1.50 6.40 11.14
C ASN A 115 -2.40 7.65 11.31
N SER A 116 -1.90 8.65 12.03
CA SER A 116 -2.65 9.88 12.31
C SER A 116 -2.64 10.85 11.13
N ARG A 117 -3.68 11.69 11.06
CA ARG A 117 -3.81 12.74 10.05
C ARG A 117 -2.86 13.89 10.33
N ILE A 118 -2.30 14.50 9.27
CA ILE A 118 -1.39 15.66 9.40
C ILE A 118 -2.08 16.96 9.81
N ALA A 119 -3.41 17.01 9.69
CA ALA A 119 -4.26 18.12 10.10
C ALA A 119 -5.69 17.62 10.30
N ASP A 120 -6.51 18.38 11.02
CA ASP A 120 -7.93 18.03 11.19
C ASP A 120 -8.62 17.90 9.82
N ARG A 121 -9.45 16.86 9.68
CA ARG A 121 -10.15 16.46 8.44
C ARG A 121 -9.27 16.17 7.22
N SER A 122 -7.95 16.32 7.31
CA SER A 122 -7.04 15.97 6.22
C SER A 122 -7.13 14.48 5.93
N LEU A 123 -7.19 14.13 4.65
CA LEU A 123 -7.04 12.73 4.27
C LEU A 123 -5.61 12.24 4.49
N ILE A 124 -4.62 13.13 4.26
CA ILE A 124 -3.20 12.80 4.31
C ILE A 124 -2.80 12.43 5.73
N ARG A 125 -2.24 11.22 5.89
CA ARG A 125 -1.66 10.74 7.14
C ARG A 125 -0.13 10.90 7.12
N HIS A 126 0.48 11.01 8.30
CA HIS A 126 1.92 11.24 8.44
C HIS A 126 2.77 10.18 7.73
N ASN A 127 2.44 8.89 7.92
CA ASN A 127 3.17 7.78 7.28
C ASN A 127 3.01 7.74 5.75
N GLN A 128 1.85 8.14 5.23
CA GLN A 128 1.53 8.23 3.81
C GLN A 128 2.28 9.40 3.18
N LEU A 129 2.36 10.54 3.88
CA LEU A 129 3.18 11.66 3.46
C LEU A 129 4.66 11.27 3.40
N LEU A 130 5.21 10.65 4.46
CA LEU A 130 6.60 10.18 4.49
C LEU A 130 6.91 9.25 3.31
N LEU A 131 6.05 8.25 3.08
CA LEU A 131 6.21 7.31 1.99
C LEU A 131 6.06 8.00 0.61
N ALA A 132 5.13 8.95 0.46
CA ALA A 132 4.95 9.71 -0.77
C ALA A 132 6.17 10.58 -1.09
N LEU A 133 6.76 11.21 -0.08
CA LEU A 133 7.98 12.01 -0.24
C LEU A 133 9.17 11.13 -0.65
N TYR A 134 9.30 9.94 -0.07
CA TYR A 134 10.34 9.00 -0.45
C TYR A 134 10.16 8.47 -1.89
N MET A 135 8.94 8.07 -2.26
CA MET A 135 8.64 7.70 -3.65
C MET A 135 8.95 8.84 -4.63
N THR A 136 8.61 10.07 -4.24
CA THR A 136 8.92 11.28 -5.02
C THR A 136 10.42 11.45 -5.18
N TYR A 137 11.19 11.32 -4.09
CA TYR A 137 12.65 11.38 -4.13
C TYR A 137 13.26 10.38 -5.12
N LEU A 138 12.79 9.12 -5.12
CA LEU A 138 13.26 8.10 -6.06
C LEU A 138 12.91 8.44 -7.52
N VAL A 139 11.70 8.96 -7.77
CA VAL A 139 11.28 9.40 -9.10
C VAL A 139 12.12 10.60 -9.57
N LEU A 140 12.38 11.57 -8.70
CA LEU A 140 13.20 12.73 -9.03
C LEU A 140 14.67 12.34 -9.28
N LEU A 141 15.26 11.46 -8.46
CA LEU A 141 16.58 10.89 -8.72
C LEU A 141 16.64 10.20 -10.09
N ARG A 142 15.65 9.40 -10.45
CA ARG A 142 15.60 8.75 -11.78
C ARG A 142 15.67 9.76 -12.94
N ASN A 143 15.00 10.90 -12.82
CA ASN A 143 14.95 11.90 -13.88
C ASN A 143 16.15 12.88 -13.85
N CYS A 144 16.63 13.25 -12.67
CA CYS A 144 17.62 14.32 -12.49
C CYS A 144 19.04 13.79 -12.20
N ASN A 145 19.17 12.61 -11.59
CA ASN A 145 20.46 12.03 -11.19
C ASN A 145 20.42 10.49 -11.11
N ALA A 146 20.31 9.84 -12.28
CA ALA A 146 20.19 8.38 -12.36
C ALA A 146 21.41 7.64 -11.78
N ALA A 147 22.60 8.25 -11.80
CA ALA A 147 23.79 7.67 -11.18
C ALA A 147 23.62 7.56 -9.66
N GLN A 148 23.15 8.63 -9.00
CA GLN A 148 22.90 8.62 -7.56
C GLN A 148 21.78 7.63 -7.16
N LEU A 149 20.77 7.43 -8.01
CA LEU A 149 19.71 6.45 -7.76
C LEU A 149 20.27 5.04 -7.51
N SER A 150 21.26 4.62 -8.31
CA SER A 150 21.87 3.29 -8.18
C SER A 150 22.67 3.09 -6.88
N ALA A 151 23.19 4.18 -6.30
CA ALA A 151 23.92 4.17 -5.03
C ALA A 151 23.03 4.42 -3.81
N THR A 152 21.76 4.79 -4.03
CA THR A 152 20.81 5.11 -2.96
C THR A 152 20.27 3.82 -2.33
N PRO A 153 20.33 3.65 -1.00
CA PRO A 153 19.70 2.51 -0.33
C PRO A 153 18.22 2.40 -0.68
N GLY A 154 17.80 1.24 -1.19
CA GLY A 154 16.43 1.01 -1.66
C GLY A 154 16.05 1.73 -2.96
N GLY A 155 17.02 2.27 -3.70
CA GLY A 155 16.80 2.96 -4.97
C GLY A 155 16.23 2.07 -6.08
N ASP A 156 16.43 0.75 -5.97
CA ASP A 156 15.88 -0.25 -6.89
C ASP A 156 14.35 -0.38 -6.80
N ALA A 157 13.71 0.12 -5.73
CA ALA A 157 12.26 0.25 -5.63
C ALA A 157 11.64 1.08 -6.77
N ILE A 158 12.44 1.90 -7.47
CA ILE A 158 12.00 2.60 -8.67
C ILE A 158 11.46 1.65 -9.74
N GLU A 159 11.96 0.41 -9.82
CA GLU A 159 11.50 -0.59 -10.80
C GLU A 159 10.04 -1.00 -10.54
N TYR A 160 9.64 -1.07 -9.26
CA TYR A 160 8.25 -1.28 -8.87
C TYR A 160 7.40 -0.02 -9.11
N ILE A 161 7.88 1.15 -8.71
CA ILE A 161 7.17 2.43 -8.93
C ILE A 161 6.94 2.69 -10.44
N ASN A 162 7.89 2.33 -11.30
CA ASN A 162 7.74 2.45 -12.75
C ASN A 162 6.71 1.48 -13.33
N PHE A 163 6.47 0.34 -12.66
CA PHE A 163 5.47 -0.63 -13.09
C PHE A 163 4.04 -0.23 -12.70
N MET A 164 3.87 0.64 -11.70
CA MET A 164 2.57 1.18 -11.30
C MET A 164 1.92 2.01 -12.42
N PRO A 165 0.58 1.99 -12.54
CA PRO A 165 -0.11 2.81 -13.54
C PRO A 165 0.12 4.30 -13.25
N ARG A 166 0.08 5.12 -14.30
CA ARG A 166 0.12 6.60 -14.20
C ARG A 166 -1.27 7.23 -14.11
N ASN A 167 -2.29 6.43 -14.37
CA ASN A 167 -3.70 6.77 -14.24
C ASN A 167 -4.48 5.45 -14.03
N GLU A 168 -5.36 5.39 -13.04
CA GLU A 168 -6.21 4.23 -12.72
C GLU A 168 -7.45 4.67 -11.92
N GLY A 169 -8.62 4.07 -12.21
CA GLY A 169 -9.85 4.39 -11.48
C GLY A 169 -10.23 5.86 -11.53
N ASN A 170 -10.54 6.45 -10.38
CA ASN A 170 -10.95 7.86 -10.24
C ASN A 170 -9.78 8.83 -10.00
N PHE A 171 -8.60 8.49 -10.55
CA PHE A 171 -7.34 9.18 -10.26
C PHE A 171 -7.44 10.70 -10.38
N GLU A 172 -8.08 11.25 -11.40
CA GLU A 172 -8.13 12.70 -11.62
C GLU A 172 -8.92 13.42 -10.53
N GLN A 173 -10.09 12.89 -10.15
CA GLN A 173 -10.89 13.47 -9.08
C GLN A 173 -10.18 13.33 -7.74
N PHE A 174 -9.58 12.17 -7.47
CA PHE A 174 -8.87 11.93 -6.23
C PHE A 174 -7.60 12.79 -6.11
N ALA A 175 -6.84 12.94 -7.19
CA ALA A 175 -5.68 13.81 -7.28
C ALA A 175 -6.04 15.27 -6.99
N ALA A 176 -7.15 15.77 -7.55
CA ALA A 176 -7.63 17.12 -7.27
C ALA A 176 -7.98 17.31 -5.79
N HIS A 177 -8.57 16.30 -5.15
CA HIS A 177 -8.93 16.35 -3.74
C HIS A 177 -7.69 16.33 -2.83
N LEU A 178 -6.70 15.48 -3.12
CA LEU A 178 -5.42 15.43 -2.40
C LEU A 178 -4.59 16.70 -2.59
N ALA A 179 -4.66 17.34 -3.76
CA ALA A 179 -3.90 18.55 -4.05
C ALA A 179 -4.21 19.67 -3.05
N GLY A 180 -5.46 19.86 -2.65
CA GLY A 180 -5.84 20.88 -1.66
C GLY A 180 -5.21 20.66 -0.28
N TRP A 181 -5.02 19.40 0.13
CA TRP A 181 -4.41 19.04 1.41
C TRP A 181 -2.90 19.21 1.45
N LEU A 182 -2.23 19.32 0.30
CA LEU A 182 -0.79 19.61 0.24
C LEU A 182 -0.45 21.09 0.42
N ASP A 183 -1.41 21.99 0.22
CA ASP A 183 -1.17 23.43 0.30
C ASP A 183 -1.32 24.00 1.70
N ALA A 184 -2.18 23.41 2.54
CA ALA A 184 -2.56 24.01 3.81
C ALA A 184 -1.59 23.72 4.97
N PRO A 185 -1.15 22.46 5.22
CA PRO A 185 -0.27 22.16 6.35
C PRO A 185 1.17 22.61 6.09
N GLU A 186 1.81 23.23 7.08
CA GLU A 186 3.19 23.72 6.97
C GLU A 186 4.18 22.60 6.64
N ILE A 187 4.00 21.42 7.27
CA ILE A 187 4.82 20.23 7.00
C ILE A 187 4.83 19.85 5.51
N CYS A 188 3.69 19.98 4.81
CA CYS A 188 3.59 19.68 3.38
C CYS A 188 4.35 20.70 2.54
N ARG A 189 4.29 21.99 2.90
CA ARG A 189 4.99 23.07 2.20
C ARG A 189 6.50 22.97 2.39
N SER A 190 6.97 22.79 3.63
CA SER A 190 8.40 22.61 3.93
C SER A 190 8.96 21.36 3.25
N ALA A 191 8.21 20.25 3.20
CA ALA A 191 8.64 19.04 2.50
C ALA A 191 8.75 19.23 0.98
N GLN A 192 7.77 19.91 0.37
CA GLN A 192 7.81 20.29 -1.05
C GLN A 192 9.01 21.19 -1.36
N ALA A 193 9.27 22.18 -0.51
CA ALA A 193 10.42 23.08 -0.64
C ALA A 193 11.76 22.34 -0.53
N SER A 194 11.88 21.40 0.41
CA SER A 194 13.08 20.60 0.61
C SER A 194 13.45 19.79 -0.64
N LEU A 195 12.47 19.10 -1.24
CA LEU A 195 12.66 18.35 -2.49
C LEU A 195 12.95 19.29 -3.67
N ALA A 196 12.17 20.36 -3.83
CA ALA A 196 12.35 21.32 -4.92
C ALA A 196 13.75 21.94 -4.90
N SER A 197 14.21 22.40 -3.74
CA SER A 197 15.54 22.98 -3.56
C SER A 197 16.66 21.98 -3.86
N HIS A 198 16.55 20.74 -3.36
CA HIS A 198 17.57 19.71 -3.57
C HIS A 198 17.77 19.37 -5.05
N PHE A 199 16.68 19.27 -5.82
CA PHE A 199 16.73 18.91 -7.24
C PHE A 199 16.82 20.13 -8.18
N GLN A 200 16.90 21.35 -7.65
CA GLN A 200 16.90 22.60 -8.43
C GLN A 200 15.65 22.74 -9.32
N LEU A 201 14.49 22.35 -8.77
CA LEU A 201 13.19 22.41 -9.41
C LEU A 201 12.30 23.42 -8.70
N THR A 202 11.20 23.79 -9.34
CA THR A 202 10.12 24.52 -8.66
C THR A 202 9.22 23.55 -7.88
N GLN A 203 8.54 24.04 -6.84
CA GLN A 203 7.53 23.23 -6.14
C GLN A 203 6.39 22.77 -7.08
N ALA A 204 6.09 23.56 -8.12
CA ALA A 204 5.08 23.22 -9.13
C ALA A 204 5.44 21.98 -9.95
N GLU A 205 6.73 21.67 -10.12
CA GLU A 205 7.21 20.48 -10.82
C GLU A 205 7.25 19.24 -9.92
N VAL A 206 7.55 19.44 -8.63
CA VAL A 206 7.61 18.35 -7.63
C VAL A 206 6.21 17.89 -7.23
N ARG A 207 5.28 18.82 -7.06
CA ARG A 207 3.94 18.57 -6.52
C ARG A 207 3.15 17.49 -7.27
N PRO A 208 3.10 17.46 -8.61
CA PRO A 208 2.41 16.39 -9.34
C PRO A 208 2.96 15.00 -9.05
N VAL A 209 4.25 14.88 -8.74
CA VAL A 209 4.88 13.61 -8.35
C VAL A 209 4.45 13.17 -6.96
N ILE A 210 4.35 14.10 -6.00
CA ILE A 210 3.84 13.82 -4.65
C ILE A 210 2.37 13.37 -4.72
N ILE A 211 1.54 14.09 -5.49
CA ILE A 211 0.12 13.73 -5.67
C ILE A 211 0.01 12.33 -6.29
N TYR A 212 0.81 12.04 -7.32
CA TYR A 212 0.87 10.70 -7.90
C TYR A 212 1.22 9.63 -6.87
N ALA A 213 2.26 9.85 -6.06
CA ALA A 213 2.68 8.92 -5.04
C ALA A 213 1.58 8.69 -3.99
N LEU A 214 0.93 9.76 -3.50
CA LEU A 214 -0.22 9.64 -2.60
C LEU A 214 -1.36 8.84 -3.23
N CYS A 215 -1.74 9.15 -4.48
CA CYS A 215 -2.76 8.39 -5.20
C CYS A 215 -2.43 6.89 -5.27
N MET A 216 -1.18 6.54 -5.58
CA MET A 216 -0.74 5.14 -5.59
C MET A 216 -0.79 4.52 -4.19
N ILE A 217 -0.36 5.24 -3.16
CA ILE A 217 -0.42 4.75 -1.77
C ILE A 217 -1.86 4.43 -1.37
N TYR A 218 -2.81 5.34 -1.58
CA TYR A 218 -4.21 5.11 -1.19
C TYR A 218 -4.89 4.01 -2.00
N SER A 219 -4.61 3.94 -3.30
CA SER A 219 -5.28 2.97 -4.17
C SER A 219 -4.68 1.57 -4.13
N ARG A 220 -3.46 1.41 -3.60
CA ARG A 220 -2.70 0.14 -3.66
C ARG A 220 -2.14 -0.33 -2.33
N MET A 221 -2.32 0.42 -1.23
CA MET A 221 -1.88 -0.08 0.07
C MET A 221 -2.61 -1.37 0.41
N VAL A 222 -1.87 -2.33 0.92
CA VAL A 222 -2.41 -3.59 1.41
C VAL A 222 -2.61 -3.47 2.91
N PRO A 223 -3.78 -3.86 3.45
CA PRO A 223 -4.05 -3.81 4.88
C PRO A 223 -3.21 -4.90 5.58
N VAL A 224 -2.01 -4.52 6.04
CA VAL A 224 -1.14 -5.39 6.84
C VAL A 224 -1.24 -4.93 8.29
N ASP A 225 -2.16 -5.55 9.02
CA ASP A 225 -2.48 -5.29 10.42
C ASP A 225 -1.63 -6.09 11.42
N HIS A 226 -0.88 -7.08 10.94
CA HIS A 226 -0.06 -7.93 11.78
C HIS A 226 1.11 -7.17 12.42
N ARG A 227 1.12 -7.06 13.75
CA ARG A 227 2.09 -6.30 14.56
C ARG A 227 3.55 -6.65 14.26
N ALA A 228 3.87 -7.93 14.04
CA ALA A 228 5.25 -8.32 13.72
C ALA A 228 5.77 -7.67 12.41
N CYS A 229 4.90 -7.43 11.42
CA CYS A 229 5.30 -6.74 10.19
C CYS A 229 5.65 -5.28 10.47
N LEU A 230 4.85 -4.62 11.32
CA LEU A 230 5.05 -3.23 11.73
C LEU A 230 6.31 -3.05 12.58
N GLN A 231 6.52 -3.94 13.54
CA GLN A 231 7.73 -3.96 14.37
C GLN A 231 8.97 -4.16 13.52
N PHE A 232 9.00 -5.18 12.66
CA PHE A 232 10.13 -5.41 11.75
C PHE A 232 10.36 -4.22 10.81
N ALA A 233 9.28 -3.65 10.26
CA ALA A 233 9.37 -2.50 9.37
C ALA A 233 10.03 -1.29 10.04
N LEU A 234 9.82 -1.08 11.35
CA LEU A 234 10.27 0.12 12.08
C LEU A 234 11.43 -0.12 13.07
N GLU A 235 11.93 -1.35 13.26
CA GLU A 235 12.87 -1.72 14.35
C GLU A 235 14.14 -0.86 14.43
N SER A 236 14.57 -0.34 13.29
CA SER A 236 15.81 0.44 13.10
C SER A 236 15.51 1.90 12.74
N THR A 237 14.38 2.42 13.21
CA THR A 237 13.91 3.79 12.94
C THR A 237 13.60 4.52 14.26
N PRO A 238 13.40 5.85 14.23
CA PRO A 238 12.94 6.59 15.41
C PRO A 238 11.65 6.04 16.04
N LEU A 239 10.85 5.29 15.27
CA LEU A 239 9.56 4.74 15.67
C LEU A 239 9.63 3.28 16.15
N ALA A 240 10.83 2.72 16.37
CA ALA A 240 11.00 1.32 16.76
C ALA A 240 10.17 0.91 17.98
N ARG A 241 10.03 1.83 18.95
CA ARG A 241 9.30 1.61 20.21
C ARG A 241 7.83 2.05 20.19
N ALA A 242 7.33 2.54 19.05
CA ALA A 242 5.94 3.00 18.96
C ALA A 242 4.91 1.88 19.24
N TRP A 243 5.32 0.62 19.10
CA TRP A 243 4.49 -0.57 19.27
C TRP A 243 4.65 -1.26 20.62
N ASP A 244 5.42 -0.68 21.55
CA ASP A 244 5.61 -1.22 22.90
C ASP A 244 4.33 -1.04 23.75
N ASP A 245 3.54 0.00 23.47
CA ASP A 245 2.22 0.21 24.06
C ASP A 245 1.15 -0.64 23.35
N VAL A 246 0.97 -1.85 23.86
CA VAL A 246 0.04 -2.84 23.31
C VAL A 246 -1.41 -2.38 23.45
N GLU A 247 -1.75 -1.71 24.54
CA GLU A 247 -3.12 -1.25 24.83
C GLU A 247 -3.54 -0.11 23.89
N ALA A 248 -2.63 0.81 23.59
CA ALA A 248 -2.91 1.93 22.67
C ALA A 248 -3.09 1.50 21.21
N THR A 249 -2.55 0.34 20.81
CA THR A 249 -2.41 -0.03 19.39
C THR A 249 -3.20 -1.26 18.97
N ALA A 250 -3.65 -2.09 19.92
CA ALA A 250 -4.27 -3.37 19.59
C ALA A 250 -5.68 -3.22 18.99
N ALA A 251 -5.98 -4.10 18.03
CA ALA A 251 -7.32 -4.21 17.49
C ALA A 251 -8.28 -4.83 18.53
N PRO A 252 -9.54 -4.36 18.62
CA PRO A 252 -10.55 -5.05 19.40
C PRO A 252 -10.71 -6.48 18.88
N ALA A 253 -10.93 -7.44 19.80
CA ALA A 253 -11.17 -8.82 19.39
C ALA A 253 -12.38 -8.90 18.46
N ALA A 254 -12.26 -9.63 17.36
CA ALA A 254 -13.41 -9.94 16.52
C ALA A 254 -14.42 -10.72 17.37
N LEU A 255 -15.68 -10.24 17.41
CA LEU A 255 -16.77 -10.99 18.04
C LEU A 255 -16.85 -12.37 17.38
N PRO A 256 -17.02 -13.47 18.16
CA PRO A 256 -17.25 -14.77 17.57
C PRO A 256 -18.50 -14.68 16.67
N PRO A 257 -18.52 -15.42 15.55
CA PRO A 257 -19.72 -15.48 14.71
C PRO A 257 -20.91 -15.92 15.57
N PRO A 258 -22.13 -15.42 15.33
CA PRO A 258 -23.30 -15.85 16.09
C PRO A 258 -23.42 -17.36 15.97
N SER A 259 -23.17 -18.04 17.09
CA SER A 259 -23.41 -19.47 17.22
C SER A 259 -24.86 -19.72 16.85
N SER A 260 -25.09 -20.53 15.82
CA SER A 260 -26.41 -21.08 15.52
C SER A 260 -26.98 -21.68 16.80
N ALA A 261 -27.97 -21.00 17.35
CA ALA A 261 -28.68 -21.43 18.54
C ALA A 261 -29.51 -22.65 18.17
N GLU A 262 -29.05 -23.84 18.54
CA GLU A 262 -29.88 -25.00 18.85
C GLU A 262 -29.06 -26.02 19.66
N SER A 263 -29.17 -25.96 20.98
CA SER A 263 -29.63 -27.10 21.80
C SER A 263 -29.42 -26.82 23.29
N THR A 264 -30.55 -26.97 23.98
CA THR A 264 -30.80 -26.98 25.43
C THR A 264 -29.90 -27.91 26.23
N GLY A 265 -29.41 -27.46 27.39
CA GLY A 265 -28.87 -28.34 28.43
C GLY A 265 -28.07 -27.58 29.48
N GLY A 266 -28.58 -27.51 30.71
CA GLY A 266 -28.07 -26.63 31.77
C GLY A 266 -26.78 -27.07 32.45
N GLY A 267 -26.17 -26.13 33.19
CA GLY A 267 -25.46 -26.45 34.43
C GLY A 267 -24.02 -25.93 34.58
N CYS A 268 -23.87 -25.01 35.54
CA CYS A 268 -22.70 -24.74 36.39
C CYS A 268 -21.46 -24.03 35.83
N CYS A 269 -21.33 -22.78 36.29
CA CYS A 269 -20.12 -22.18 36.88
C CYS A 269 -18.76 -22.53 36.25
N GLY A 270 -18.34 -21.69 35.30
CA GLY A 270 -16.95 -21.54 34.89
C GLY A 270 -16.70 -20.09 34.50
N SER A 271 -15.67 -19.48 35.08
CA SER A 271 -15.20 -18.11 34.90
C SER A 271 -15.47 -17.49 33.52
N VAL A 272 -16.13 -16.33 33.52
CA VAL A 272 -16.12 -15.38 32.40
C VAL A 272 -14.66 -14.94 32.19
N GLN A 273 -13.97 -15.57 31.24
CA GLN A 273 -12.67 -15.10 30.80
C GLN A 273 -12.88 -13.74 30.13
N SER A 274 -12.23 -12.73 30.71
CA SER A 274 -12.10 -11.38 30.17
C SER A 274 -11.85 -11.42 28.66
N GLU A 275 -12.69 -10.69 27.92
CA GLU A 275 -12.63 -10.50 26.48
C GLU A 275 -11.22 -10.06 26.05
N GLY A 276 -10.47 -10.96 25.41
CA GLY A 276 -9.04 -10.81 25.18
C GLY A 276 -8.73 -10.02 23.91
N VAL A 277 -8.16 -8.83 24.08
CA VAL A 277 -7.56 -8.01 23.01
C VAL A 277 -6.62 -8.85 22.13
N SER A 278 -6.74 -8.77 20.80
CA SER A 278 -5.81 -9.45 19.89
C SER A 278 -4.46 -8.75 19.92
N THR A 279 -3.48 -9.36 20.60
CA THR A 279 -2.12 -8.79 20.74
C THR A 279 -1.30 -8.85 19.46
N SER A 280 -1.76 -9.59 18.45
CA SER A 280 -1.07 -9.74 17.16
C SER A 280 -1.52 -8.75 16.10
N LEU A 281 -2.69 -8.12 16.24
CA LEU A 281 -3.28 -7.23 15.24
C LEU A 281 -3.34 -5.78 15.73
N VAL A 282 -3.15 -4.84 14.80
CA VAL A 282 -3.18 -3.39 15.06
C VAL A 282 -4.44 -2.77 14.45
N ARG A 283 -5.05 -1.82 15.17
CA ARG A 283 -6.32 -1.19 14.79
C ARG A 283 -6.24 -0.37 13.49
N ASP A 284 -5.21 0.45 13.35
CA ASP A 284 -5.01 1.36 12.21
C ASP A 284 -3.63 1.13 11.58
N PRO A 285 -3.46 0.12 10.72
CA PRO A 285 -2.15 -0.22 10.15
C PRO A 285 -1.59 0.89 9.25
N ILE A 286 -0.26 1.03 9.24
CA ILE A 286 0.43 1.94 8.33
C ILE A 286 0.46 1.36 6.90
N SER A 287 0.68 2.22 5.91
CA SER A 287 0.67 1.79 4.50
C SER A 287 1.84 0.86 4.15
N PHE A 288 1.51 -0.34 3.67
CA PHE A 288 2.44 -1.21 2.94
C PHE A 288 2.04 -1.26 1.48
N LEU A 289 2.97 -0.93 0.60
CA LEU A 289 2.85 -1.25 -0.83
C LEU A 289 3.54 -2.58 -1.07
N CYS A 290 2.74 -3.54 -1.51
CA CYS A 290 3.09 -4.95 -1.54
C CYS A 290 3.16 -5.42 -2.99
N PRO A 291 4.33 -5.38 -3.65
CA PRO A 291 4.50 -5.83 -5.02
C PRO A 291 3.78 -7.15 -5.29
N VAL A 292 3.05 -7.21 -6.40
CA VAL A 292 2.23 -8.35 -6.83
C VAL A 292 0.91 -8.46 -6.05
N ILE A 293 0.93 -8.43 -4.71
CA ILE A 293 -0.31 -8.52 -3.91
C ILE A 293 -1.23 -7.33 -4.20
N ASP A 294 -0.66 -6.14 -4.35
CA ASP A 294 -1.35 -4.89 -4.72
C ASP A 294 -1.93 -4.87 -6.14
N MET A 295 -1.76 -5.95 -6.92
CA MET A 295 -2.41 -6.15 -8.22
C MET A 295 -3.73 -6.94 -8.08
N CYS A 296 -4.09 -7.37 -6.88
CA CYS A 296 -5.36 -8.03 -6.61
C CYS A 296 -6.47 -6.99 -6.57
N ASN A 297 -7.53 -7.22 -7.34
CA ASN A 297 -8.66 -6.29 -7.41
C ASN A 297 -9.67 -6.52 -6.29
N HIS A 298 -10.51 -5.51 -6.07
CA HIS A 298 -11.61 -5.59 -5.13
C HIS A 298 -12.75 -6.51 -5.60
N SER A 299 -13.35 -7.26 -4.67
CA SER A 299 -14.66 -7.89 -4.83
C SER A 299 -15.31 -8.15 -3.46
N ASP A 300 -16.64 -8.00 -3.37
CA ASP A 300 -17.42 -8.42 -2.19
C ASP A 300 -17.49 -9.95 -2.03
N ARG A 301 -17.07 -10.69 -3.06
CA ARG A 301 -16.97 -12.15 -3.07
C ARG A 301 -15.51 -12.54 -3.24
N GLU A 302 -14.68 -12.05 -2.33
CA GLU A 302 -13.25 -12.36 -2.29
C GLU A 302 -12.99 -13.87 -2.33
N ASN A 303 -11.93 -14.24 -3.03
CA ASN A 303 -11.45 -15.62 -3.09
C ASN A 303 -10.03 -15.77 -2.55
N VAL A 304 -9.39 -14.65 -2.18
CA VAL A 304 -8.10 -14.60 -1.51
C VAL A 304 -8.11 -13.58 -0.37
N ALA A 305 -7.29 -13.82 0.65
CA ALA A 305 -7.05 -12.88 1.74
C ALA A 305 -5.56 -12.70 2.00
N VAL A 306 -5.21 -11.57 2.60
CA VAL A 306 -3.86 -11.29 3.08
C VAL A 306 -3.70 -11.93 4.44
N MET A 307 -2.64 -12.71 4.62
CA MET A 307 -2.35 -13.41 5.87
C MET A 307 -0.86 -13.32 6.19
N VAL A 308 -0.55 -13.19 7.47
CA VAL A 308 0.83 -13.25 7.97
C VAL A 308 0.90 -14.46 8.89
N PRO A 309 1.56 -15.56 8.49
CA PRO A 309 1.69 -16.74 9.32
C PRO A 309 2.58 -16.41 10.52
N HIS A 310 2.16 -16.84 11.71
CA HIS A 310 2.99 -16.78 12.89
C HIS A 310 4.25 -17.63 12.67
N ARG A 311 5.42 -17.09 13.04
CA ARG A 311 6.68 -17.82 12.97
C ARG A 311 7.36 -17.77 14.33
N ASP A 312 7.74 -18.95 14.80
CA ASP A 312 8.44 -19.11 16.08
C ASP A 312 9.93 -18.72 16.00
N LYS A 313 10.47 -18.51 14.80
CA LYS A 313 11.90 -18.21 14.57
C LYS A 313 12.11 -16.89 13.84
N PRO A 314 13.05 -16.04 14.31
CA PRO A 314 13.46 -14.83 13.60
C PRO A 314 13.99 -15.16 12.19
N SER A 315 13.62 -14.34 11.21
CA SER A 315 14.11 -14.42 9.82
C SER A 315 14.77 -13.10 9.46
N MET A 316 15.90 -13.15 8.76
CA MET A 316 16.60 -11.94 8.27
C MET A 316 15.73 -11.12 7.31
N THR A 317 14.78 -11.75 6.63
CA THR A 317 13.81 -11.09 5.73
C THR A 317 12.51 -10.68 6.41
N GLY A 318 12.42 -10.88 7.74
CA GLY A 318 11.25 -10.57 8.54
C GLY A 318 10.06 -11.52 8.32
N PRO A 319 8.86 -11.14 8.82
CA PRO A 319 7.62 -11.83 8.54
C PRO A 319 7.32 -11.91 7.04
N VAL A 320 6.53 -12.91 6.64
CA VAL A 320 6.14 -13.11 5.24
C VAL A 320 4.65 -12.80 5.09
N ILE A 321 4.33 -11.82 4.26
CA ILE A 321 2.96 -11.48 3.88
C ILE A 321 2.55 -12.45 2.77
N CYS A 322 1.45 -13.17 2.97
CA CYS A 322 0.94 -14.17 2.06
C CYS A 322 -0.40 -13.71 1.47
N LEU A 323 -0.61 -13.94 0.17
CA LEU A 323 -1.93 -13.93 -0.44
C LEU A 323 -2.41 -15.39 -0.50
N ARG A 324 -3.40 -15.74 0.32
CA ARG A 324 -3.89 -17.12 0.49
C ARG A 324 -5.30 -17.29 -0.05
N THR A 325 -5.58 -18.40 -0.72
CA THR A 325 -6.94 -18.72 -1.21
C THR A 325 -7.90 -19.06 -0.08
N LEU A 326 -9.12 -18.49 -0.13
CA LEU A 326 -10.21 -18.74 0.81
C LEU A 326 -11.11 -19.92 0.40
N ARG A 327 -11.07 -20.26 -0.89
CA ARG A 327 -11.80 -21.36 -1.53
C ARG A 327 -10.99 -21.89 -2.72
N PRO A 328 -11.38 -23.03 -3.33
CA PRO A 328 -10.81 -23.42 -4.61
C PRO A 328 -11.01 -22.33 -5.66
N VAL A 329 -9.99 -22.09 -6.48
CA VAL A 329 -9.95 -21.10 -7.56
C VAL A 329 -9.64 -21.81 -8.86
N ALA A 330 -10.45 -21.59 -9.89
CA ALA A 330 -10.27 -22.22 -11.18
C ALA A 330 -9.15 -21.54 -12.00
N LYS A 331 -8.51 -22.30 -12.89
CA LYS A 331 -7.59 -21.76 -13.90
C LYS A 331 -8.27 -20.65 -14.71
N GLY A 332 -7.60 -19.51 -14.83
CA GLY A 332 -8.09 -18.34 -15.56
C GLY A 332 -9.04 -17.45 -14.76
N GLU A 333 -9.45 -17.87 -13.55
CA GLU A 333 -10.20 -17.04 -12.63
C GLU A 333 -9.33 -15.90 -12.09
N GLU A 334 -9.94 -14.75 -11.84
CA GLU A 334 -9.29 -13.62 -11.19
C GLU A 334 -9.19 -13.85 -9.69
N LEU A 335 -8.05 -13.46 -9.10
CA LEU A 335 -7.88 -13.40 -7.65
C LEU A 335 -8.33 -12.03 -7.16
N THR A 336 -9.29 -12.02 -6.22
CA THR A 336 -9.91 -10.81 -5.68
C THR A 336 -9.94 -10.83 -4.15
N MET A 337 -9.77 -9.64 -3.54
CA MET A 337 -9.79 -9.43 -2.09
C MET A 337 -10.72 -8.28 -1.70
N THR A 338 -11.16 -8.23 -0.45
CA THR A 338 -11.86 -7.06 0.09
C THR A 338 -10.86 -6.00 0.51
N TYR A 339 -11.03 -4.75 0.06
CA TYR A 339 -10.12 -3.66 0.43
C TYR A 339 -10.35 -3.14 1.86
N GLY A 340 -11.43 -3.56 2.52
CA GLY A 340 -11.74 -3.20 3.91
C GLY A 340 -12.08 -1.72 4.11
N ALA A 341 -12.27 -0.96 3.03
CA ALA A 341 -12.55 0.47 3.06
C ALA A 341 -14.06 0.74 3.13
N ALA A 342 -14.43 1.86 3.76
CA ALA A 342 -15.84 2.26 3.82
C ALA A 342 -16.37 2.61 2.41
N PRO A 343 -17.67 2.47 2.12
CA PRO A 343 -18.23 2.72 0.78
C PRO A 343 -17.88 4.10 0.19
N HIS A 344 -17.78 5.13 1.02
CA HIS A 344 -17.38 6.46 0.58
C HIS A 344 -15.90 6.55 0.17
N GLU A 345 -15.02 5.79 0.82
CA GLU A 345 -13.60 5.67 0.47
C GLU A 345 -13.44 4.86 -0.81
N LEU A 346 -14.22 3.77 -0.97
CA LEU A 346 -14.29 2.98 -2.20
C LEU A 346 -14.66 3.85 -3.41
N LYS A 347 -15.65 4.73 -3.25
CA LYS A 347 -16.06 5.71 -4.26
C LYS A 347 -15.00 6.76 -4.51
N LEU A 348 -14.42 7.35 -3.46
CA LEU A 348 -13.47 8.45 -3.59
C LEU A 348 -12.14 8.01 -4.23
N ILE A 349 -11.56 6.93 -3.74
CA ILE A 349 -10.22 6.46 -4.12
C ILE A 349 -10.29 5.66 -5.42
N TRP A 350 -11.22 4.71 -5.53
CA TRP A 350 -11.28 3.79 -6.67
C TRP A 350 -12.40 4.09 -7.67
N GLY A 351 -13.28 5.06 -7.39
CA GLY A 351 -14.37 5.41 -8.31
C GLY A 351 -15.48 4.38 -8.36
N MET A 352 -15.52 3.44 -7.41
CA MET A 352 -16.54 2.40 -7.39
C MET A 352 -17.88 3.02 -6.99
N GLN A 353 -18.79 3.14 -7.97
CA GLN A 353 -20.17 3.56 -7.78
C GLN A 353 -21.04 2.30 -7.64
N ASP A 354 -22.03 2.32 -6.75
CA ASP A 354 -23.03 1.25 -6.57
C ASP A 354 -22.53 -0.14 -6.08
N ILE A 355 -21.71 -0.18 -5.02
CA ILE A 355 -21.32 -1.45 -4.34
C ILE A 355 -22.42 -1.96 -3.38
N LEU A 356 -23.51 -1.21 -3.20
CA LEU A 356 -24.56 -1.49 -2.21
C LEU A 356 -25.95 -1.77 -2.81
N GLN A 357 -26.05 -2.17 -4.09
CA GLN A 357 -27.33 -2.60 -4.66
C GLN A 357 -27.47 -4.11 -4.72
#